data_AF-A0A4Q3KU67-F1
#
_entry.id   AF-A0A4Q3KU67-F1
#
_cell.length_a   1.000
_cell.length_b   1.000
_cell.length_c   1.000
_cell.angle_alpha   90.00
_cell.angle_beta   90.00
_cell.angle_gamma   90.00
#
_symmetry.space_group_name_H-M   'P 1'
#
loop_
_entity.id
_entity.type
_entity.pdbx_description
1 polymer ?
#
loop_
_entity_poly.entity_id
_entity_poly.type
_entity_poly.pdbx_seq_one_letter_code
_entity_poly.pdbx_strand_id
1 'polypeptide(L)'
;MSAHLCPNRVRWTIAALAVLLLGGCEIPGLGPDPRTVQRDAEAKAVGGACRHALRGLEDCFTLNPKSNKALVFAGWKDMDQYMRENKIEGAPSVLGKVEKPAPTRRSADVETEPRDSDSSRSRS
;
A
#
# COMPACT_ATOMS: atom_id res chain seq x y z
N MET A 1 54.67 -5.38 31.51
CA MET A 1 54.00 -6.64 31.10
C MET A 1 53.62 -6.47 29.63
N SER A 2 54.52 -6.80 28.70
CA SER A 2 54.25 -6.67 27.26
C SER A 2 53.50 -7.90 26.78
N ALA A 3 52.23 -7.72 26.44
CA ALA A 3 51.45 -8.76 25.78
C ALA A 3 52.02 -8.97 24.37
N HIS A 4 52.80 -10.03 24.18
CA HIS A 4 53.13 -10.52 22.84
C HIS A 4 51.86 -11.13 22.25
N LEU A 5 51.08 -10.30 21.54
CA LEU A 5 50.00 -10.84 20.71
C LEU A 5 50.66 -11.66 19.60
N CYS A 6 50.41 -12.97 19.63
CA CYS A 6 50.87 -13.89 18.60
C CYS A 6 50.39 -13.37 17.22
N PRO A 7 51.26 -13.22 16.21
CA PRO A 7 50.92 -12.59 14.93
C PRO A 7 49.74 -13.27 14.24
N ASN A 8 49.53 -14.56 14.51
CA ASN A 8 48.36 -15.28 14.04
C ASN A 8 47.07 -14.74 14.68
N ARG A 9 47.03 -14.55 16.01
CA ARG A 9 45.85 -14.01 16.72
C ARG A 9 45.47 -12.62 16.22
N VAL A 10 46.46 -11.77 15.92
CA VAL A 10 46.22 -10.43 15.34
C VAL A 10 45.59 -10.52 13.95
N ARG A 11 46.06 -11.45 13.11
CA ARG A 11 45.46 -11.71 11.79
C ARG A 11 44.03 -12.22 11.89
N TRP A 12 43.75 -13.13 12.82
CA TRP A 12 42.39 -13.63 13.07
C TRP A 12 41.46 -12.53 13.60
N THR A 13 41.94 -11.66 14.49
CA THR A 13 41.14 -10.53 14.97
C THR A 13 40.86 -9.49 13.89
N ILE A 14 41.84 -9.19 13.02
CA ILE A 14 41.65 -8.28 11.89
C ILE A 14 40.69 -8.89 10.86
N ALA A 15 40.81 -10.18 10.57
CA ALA A 15 39.90 -10.89 9.69
C ALA A 15 38.46 -10.91 10.24
N ALA A 16 38.29 -11.16 11.54
CA ALA A 16 36.98 -11.13 12.18
C ALA A 16 36.36 -9.73 12.18
N LEU A 17 37.16 -8.68 12.46
CA LEU A 17 36.69 -7.30 12.36
C LEU A 17 36.31 -6.93 10.92
N ALA A 18 37.10 -7.35 9.94
CA ALA A 18 36.80 -7.14 8.52
C ALA A 18 35.48 -7.82 8.13
N VAL A 19 35.24 -9.07 8.55
CA VAL A 19 33.96 -9.76 8.30
C VAL A 19 32.78 -9.02 8.95
N LEU A 20 32.95 -8.48 10.17
CA LEU A 20 31.94 -7.64 10.83
C LEU A 20 31.69 -6.31 10.11
N LEU A 21 32.74 -5.67 9.59
CA LEU A 21 32.65 -4.44 8.80
C LEU A 21 32.04 -4.69 7.40
N LEU A 22 32.21 -5.89 6.83
CA LEU A 22 31.57 -6.30 5.57
C LEU A 22 30.13 -6.84 5.77
N GLY A 23 29.75 -7.22 6.99
CA GLY A 23 28.42 -7.73 7.34
C GLY A 23 27.35 -6.66 7.56
N GLY A 24 27.66 -5.38 7.33
CA GLY A 24 26.75 -4.24 7.52
C GLY A 24 25.90 -3.87 6.30
N CYS A 25 25.80 -4.73 5.29
CA CYS A 25 24.91 -4.51 4.15
C CYS A 25 23.58 -5.24 4.37
N GLU A 26 22.49 -4.45 4.40
CA GLU A 26 21.10 -4.80 4.07
C GLU A 26 20.95 -6.24 3.55
N ILE A 27 20.15 -7.08 4.24
CA ILE A 27 19.93 -8.48 3.82
C ILE A 27 19.34 -8.45 2.41
N PRO A 28 20.11 -8.83 1.36
CA PRO A 28 19.63 -8.72 -0.01
C PRO A 28 18.57 -9.79 -0.22
N GLY A 29 17.30 -9.44 -0.06
CA GLY A 29 16.19 -10.38 -0.21
C GLY A 29 14.91 -10.07 0.56
N LEU A 30 14.93 -9.15 1.54
CA LEU A 30 13.72 -8.72 2.27
C LEU A 30 13.36 -7.26 1.97
N GLY A 31 13.44 -6.86 0.69
CA GLY A 31 12.83 -5.61 0.25
C GLY A 31 11.33 -5.56 0.62
N PRO A 32 10.71 -4.37 0.61
CA PRO A 32 9.29 -4.25 0.88
C PRO A 32 8.50 -5.18 -0.06
N ASP A 33 7.43 -5.79 0.45
CA ASP A 33 6.59 -6.72 -0.33
C ASP A 33 6.29 -6.10 -1.71
N PRO A 34 6.57 -6.78 -2.82
CA PRO A 34 6.36 -6.23 -4.16
C PRO A 34 4.92 -5.72 -4.35
N ARG A 35 3.94 -6.28 -3.64
CA ARG A 35 2.56 -5.78 -3.64
C ARG A 35 2.43 -4.42 -2.98
N THR A 36 3.12 -4.13 -1.90
CA THR A 36 3.06 -2.81 -1.25
C THR A 36 3.73 -1.77 -2.12
N VAL A 37 4.90 -2.10 -2.70
CA VAL A 37 5.60 -1.23 -3.66
C VAL A 37 4.68 -0.90 -4.85
N GLN A 38 4.00 -1.92 -5.39
CA GLN A 38 3.06 -1.72 -6.49
C GLN A 38 1.88 -0.82 -6.09
N ARG A 39 1.29 -1.02 -4.90
CA ARG A 39 0.18 -0.18 -4.41
C ARG A 39 0.60 1.26 -4.17
N ASP A 40 1.82 1.47 -3.69
CA ASP A 40 2.38 2.79 -3.45
C ASP A 40 2.66 3.53 -4.78
N ALA A 41 3.19 2.80 -5.77
CA ALA A 41 3.37 3.31 -7.12
C ALA A 41 2.02 3.66 -7.78
N GLU A 42 1.02 2.78 -7.65
CA GLU A 42 -0.35 3.03 -8.13
C GLU A 42 -0.95 4.28 -7.48
N ALA A 43 -0.80 4.46 -6.17
CA ALA A 43 -1.33 5.63 -5.47
C ALA A 43 -0.71 6.94 -6.00
N LYS A 44 0.61 6.97 -6.23
CA LYS A 44 1.27 8.14 -6.84
C LYS A 44 0.79 8.39 -8.28
N ALA A 45 0.67 7.32 -9.08
CA ALA A 45 0.19 7.42 -10.45
C ALA A 45 -1.23 7.98 -10.52
N VAL A 46 -2.12 7.53 -9.63
CA VAL A 46 -3.49 8.07 -9.48
C VAL A 46 -3.47 9.57 -9.17
N GLY A 47 -2.62 9.99 -8.22
CA GLY A 47 -2.47 11.41 -7.87
C GLY A 47 -2.05 12.27 -9.05
N GLY A 48 -1.03 11.83 -9.79
CA GLY A 48 -0.57 12.51 -10.99
C GLY A 48 -1.65 12.58 -12.07
N ALA A 49 -2.33 11.47 -12.33
CA ALA A 49 -3.45 11.44 -13.27
C ALA A 49 -4.58 12.39 -12.88
N CYS A 50 -4.95 12.46 -11.59
CA CYS A 50 -5.95 13.41 -11.09
C CYS A 50 -5.55 14.87 -11.34
N ARG A 51 -4.27 15.22 -11.13
CA ARG A 51 -3.80 16.58 -11.38
C ARG A 51 -3.86 16.93 -12.85
N HIS A 52 -3.34 16.04 -13.71
CA HIS A 52 -3.38 16.21 -15.15
C HIS A 52 -4.82 16.32 -15.66
N ALA A 53 -5.76 15.61 -15.02
CA ALA A 53 -7.19 15.68 -15.28
C ALA A 53 -7.87 16.96 -14.77
N LEU A 54 -7.12 17.93 -14.25
CA LEU A 54 -7.60 19.17 -13.63
C LEU A 54 -8.60 18.95 -12.49
N ARG A 55 -8.47 17.85 -11.75
CA ARG A 55 -9.30 17.58 -10.56
C ARG A 55 -8.63 18.03 -9.26
N GLY A 56 -9.48 18.43 -8.31
CA GLY A 56 -9.09 18.67 -6.92
C GLY A 56 -8.76 17.37 -6.18
N LEU A 57 -8.02 17.49 -5.08
CA LEU A 57 -7.62 16.36 -4.24
C LEU A 57 -8.81 15.67 -3.55
N GLU A 58 -9.80 16.44 -3.09
CA GLU A 58 -11.00 15.90 -2.44
C GLU A 58 -11.79 14.96 -3.37
N ASP A 59 -11.92 15.34 -4.65
CA ASP A 59 -12.53 14.49 -5.67
C ASP A 59 -11.67 13.25 -5.93
N CYS A 60 -10.34 13.42 -5.99
CA CYS A 60 -9.43 12.31 -6.23
C CYS A 60 -9.49 11.25 -5.10
N PHE A 61 -9.60 11.69 -3.84
CA PHE A 61 -9.79 10.79 -2.70
C PHE A 61 -11.15 10.09 -2.71
N THR A 62 -12.19 10.80 -3.14
CA THR A 62 -13.54 10.24 -3.26
C THR A 62 -13.60 9.16 -4.35
N LEU A 63 -12.94 9.38 -5.48
CA LEU A 63 -12.87 8.43 -6.60
C LEU A 63 -11.96 7.22 -6.30
N ASN A 64 -10.95 7.39 -5.43
CA ASN A 64 -9.94 6.37 -5.15
C ASN A 64 -9.84 6.04 -3.65
N PRO A 65 -10.92 5.54 -3.01
CA PRO A 65 -10.97 5.35 -1.57
C PRO A 65 -10.03 4.25 -1.05
N LYS A 66 -9.52 3.39 -1.93
CA LYS A 66 -8.57 2.31 -1.59
C LYS A 66 -7.11 2.74 -1.72
N SER A 67 -6.84 3.89 -2.34
CA SER A 67 -5.48 4.37 -2.55
C SER A 67 -4.96 5.08 -1.30
N ASN A 68 -3.67 4.96 -1.03
CA ASN A 68 -3.03 5.67 0.06
C ASN A 68 -3.08 7.18 -0.20
N LYS A 69 -3.89 7.91 0.59
CA LYS A 69 -4.12 9.35 0.41
C LYS A 69 -2.84 10.18 0.42
N ALA A 70 -1.87 9.82 1.26
CA ALA A 70 -0.59 10.54 1.33
C ALA A 70 0.21 10.40 0.03
N LEU A 71 0.21 9.21 -0.57
CA LEU A 71 0.92 8.95 -1.82
C LEU A 71 0.18 9.50 -3.04
N VAL A 72 -1.15 9.50 -3.02
CA VAL A 72 -1.97 10.24 -4.00
C VAL A 72 -1.63 11.73 -3.95
N PHE A 73 -1.55 12.33 -2.76
CA PHE A 73 -1.13 13.73 -2.61
C PHE A 73 0.30 13.98 -3.11
N ALA A 74 1.23 13.07 -2.82
CA ALA A 74 2.60 13.15 -3.33
C ALA A 74 2.62 13.19 -4.86
N GLY A 75 2.00 12.22 -5.53
CA GLY A 75 1.95 12.19 -6.99
C GLY A 75 1.19 13.38 -7.62
N TRP A 76 0.15 13.90 -6.94
CA TRP A 76 -0.57 15.09 -7.39
C TRP A 76 0.34 16.33 -7.40
N LYS A 77 1.11 16.55 -6.33
CA LYS A 77 2.07 17.66 -6.24
C LYS A 77 3.18 17.53 -7.28
N ASP A 78 3.73 16.32 -7.44
CA ASP A 78 4.83 16.07 -8.37
C ASP A 78 4.38 16.37 -9.81
N MET A 79 3.15 15.97 -10.15
CA MET A 79 2.56 16.31 -11.45
C MET A 79 2.22 17.80 -11.57
N ASP A 80 1.76 18.47 -10.51
CA ASP A 80 1.49 19.92 -10.54
C ASP A 80 2.79 20.69 -10.82
N GLN A 81 3.87 20.33 -10.13
CA GLN A 81 5.17 20.91 -10.34
C GLN A 81 5.65 20.66 -11.78
N TYR A 82 5.57 19.41 -12.24
CA TYR A 82 5.95 19.03 -13.59
C TYR A 82 5.18 19.82 -14.67
N MET A 83 3.85 19.96 -14.51
CA MET A 83 3.03 20.73 -15.44
C MET A 83 3.40 22.22 -15.47
N ARG A 84 3.72 22.82 -14.32
CA ARG A 84 4.14 24.23 -14.21
C ARG A 84 5.51 24.47 -14.84
N GLU A 85 6.46 23.59 -14.57
CA GLU A 85 7.82 23.69 -15.10
C GLU A 85 7.84 23.48 -16.62
N ASN A 86 6.99 22.60 -17.14
CA ASN A 86 6.99 22.19 -18.55
C ASN A 86 5.87 22.81 -19.37
N LYS A 87 5.05 23.69 -18.77
CA LYS A 87 3.91 24.38 -19.42
C LYS A 87 2.94 23.40 -20.08
N ILE A 88 2.68 22.29 -19.41
CA ILE A 88 1.77 21.25 -19.90
C ILE A 88 0.35 21.63 -19.50
N GLU A 89 -0.53 21.68 -20.49
CA GLU A 89 -1.96 21.85 -20.27
C GLU A 89 -2.58 20.54 -19.78
N GLY A 90 -3.48 20.63 -18.79
CA GLY A 90 -4.22 19.47 -18.32
C GLY A 90 -5.36 19.10 -19.27
N ALA A 91 -5.80 17.85 -19.20
CA ALA A 91 -6.91 17.33 -19.99
C ALA A 91 -8.11 17.03 -19.08
N PRO A 92 -9.13 17.91 -19.02
CA PRO A 92 -10.31 17.69 -18.17
C PRO A 92 -10.89 16.28 -18.38
N SER A 93 -11.17 15.59 -17.28
CA SER A 93 -11.80 14.27 -17.36
C SER A 93 -13.24 14.36 -17.87
N VAL A 94 -13.61 13.50 -18.82
CA VAL A 94 -15.00 13.36 -19.31
C VAL A 94 -15.86 12.39 -18.51
N LEU A 95 -15.27 11.70 -17.52
CA LEU A 95 -16.03 10.80 -16.65
C LEU A 95 -16.92 11.59 -15.70
N GLY A 96 -18.23 11.48 -15.91
CA GLY A 96 -19.28 11.98 -15.01
C GLY A 96 -19.25 11.27 -13.65
N LYS A 97 -20.11 11.73 -12.73
CA LYS A 97 -20.21 11.19 -11.36
C LYS A 97 -20.49 9.68 -11.43
N VAL A 98 -19.53 8.86 -11.03
CA VAL A 98 -19.72 7.41 -10.94
C VAL A 98 -20.60 7.16 -9.72
N GLU A 99 -21.89 6.95 -9.95
CA GLU A 99 -22.78 6.47 -8.89
C GLU A 99 -22.31 5.10 -8.43
N LYS A 100 -22.02 4.99 -7.14
CA LYS A 100 -21.61 3.75 -6.51
C LYS A 100 -22.76 2.73 -6.71
N PRO A 101 -22.50 1.52 -7.26
CA PRO A 101 -23.54 0.52 -7.40
C PRO A 101 -24.17 0.25 -6.03
N ALA A 102 -25.48 0.41 -5.92
CA ALA A 102 -26.21 0.04 -4.73
C ALA A 102 -25.95 -1.44 -4.42
N PRO A 103 -25.77 -1.84 -3.15
CA PRO A 103 -25.58 -3.24 -2.82
C PRO A 103 -26.84 -4.00 -3.24
N THR A 104 -26.70 -4.89 -4.23
CA THR A 104 -27.75 -5.85 -4.58
C THR A 104 -27.99 -6.73 -3.34
N ARG A 105 -29.14 -6.56 -2.70
CA ARG A 105 -29.62 -7.49 -1.68
C ARG A 105 -29.96 -8.79 -2.40
N ARG A 106 -29.01 -9.71 -2.49
CA ARG A 106 -29.29 -11.09 -2.86
C ARG A 106 -29.98 -11.78 -1.68
N SER A 107 -31.30 -11.86 -1.81
CA SER A 107 -32.19 -12.95 -1.39
C SER A 107 -32.01 -13.51 0.03
N ALA A 108 -32.72 -12.90 0.97
CA ALA A 108 -33.25 -13.60 2.14
C ALA A 108 -34.72 -13.94 1.83
N ASP A 109 -34.92 -14.96 0.98
CA ASP A 109 -36.20 -15.65 0.87
C ASP A 109 -35.92 -17.05 0.30
N VAL A 110 -35.63 -17.97 1.22
CA VAL A 110 -35.91 -19.40 1.04
C VAL A 110 -36.54 -19.82 2.35
N GLU A 111 -37.83 -19.53 2.48
CA GLU A 111 -38.69 -20.25 3.38
C GLU A 111 -38.91 -21.64 2.80
N THR A 112 -38.48 -22.68 3.52
CA THR A 112 -39.02 -24.03 3.37
C THR A 112 -38.79 -24.77 4.69
N GLU A 113 -39.73 -24.61 5.61
CA GLU A 113 -40.05 -25.65 6.60
C GLU A 113 -40.38 -26.96 5.86
N PRO A 114 -40.01 -28.13 6.41
CA PRO A 114 -41.04 -28.86 7.14
C PRO A 114 -40.57 -29.64 8.39
N ARG A 115 -41.39 -29.51 9.44
CA ARG A 115 -41.97 -30.57 10.31
C ARG A 115 -41.09 -31.18 11.41
N ASP A 116 -41.40 -30.72 12.63
CA ASP A 116 -42.07 -31.47 13.71
C ASP A 116 -41.38 -32.72 14.28
N SER A 117 -40.87 -32.56 15.51
CA SER A 117 -40.95 -33.60 16.54
C SER A 117 -41.08 -32.96 17.92
N ASP A 118 -42.34 -32.87 18.35
CA ASP A 118 -42.83 -32.93 19.73
C ASP A 118 -41.83 -33.46 20.78
N SER A 119 -41.51 -32.62 21.77
CA SER A 119 -41.43 -33.07 23.16
C SER A 119 -41.74 -31.91 24.11
N SER A 120 -43.02 -31.76 24.39
CA SER A 120 -43.58 -31.38 25.70
C SER A 120 -42.58 -31.16 26.86
N ARG A 121 -42.48 -29.92 27.38
CA ARG A 121 -42.40 -29.69 28.84
C ARG A 121 -42.88 -28.29 29.23
N SER A 122 -44.20 -28.16 29.32
CA SER A 122 -44.82 -27.17 30.19
C SER A 122 -44.80 -27.72 31.62
N ARG A 123 -44.28 -26.96 32.59
CA ARG A 123 -44.92 -26.71 33.90
C ARG A 123 -44.03 -25.91 34.86
N SER A 124 -44.69 -24.89 35.44
CA SER A 124 -44.52 -24.29 36.76
C SER A 124 -43.46 -23.21 36.93
#